data_AF-I3V7X9-F1
#
_entry.id   AF-I3V7X9-F1
#
_cell.length_a   1.000
_cell.length_b   1.000
_cell.length_c   1.000
_cell.angle_alpha   90.00
_cell.angle_beta   90.00
_cell.angle_gamma   90.00
#
_symmetry.space_group_name_H-M   'P 1'
#
loop_
_entity.id
_entity.type
_entity.pdbx_description
1 polymer ?
#
loop_
_entity_poly.entity_id
_entity_poly.type
_entity_poly.pdbx_seq_one_letter_code
_entity_poly.pdbx_strand_id
1 'polypeptide(L)' 'KTEFLDAKNSRVKRPMNSFMVWAQTARKKLAEKYPHLHNAHLSKMLGKLWKMLSPDEKQPYVLEASRLDKLHKDEH' A
#
# COMPACT_ATOMS: atom_id res chain seq x y z
N LYS A 1 6.63 23.97 14.84
CA LYS A 1 6.59 23.05 13.68
C LYS A 1 5.13 22.66 13.51
N THR A 2 4.39 23.52 12.83
CA THR A 2 2.92 23.61 12.93
C THR A 2 2.28 22.46 12.16
N GLU A 3 1.54 21.62 12.86
CA GLU A 3 0.64 20.62 12.30
C GLU A 3 -0.50 21.33 11.57
N PHE A 4 -0.40 21.43 10.25
CA PHE A 4 -1.55 21.75 9.42
C PHE A 4 -2.43 20.49 9.36
N LEU A 5 -3.44 20.46 10.22
CA LEU A 5 -4.56 19.53 10.12
C LEU A 5 -5.25 19.76 8.77
N ASP A 6 -5.11 18.80 7.86
CA ASP A 6 -5.78 18.78 6.56
C ASP A 6 -7.31 18.85 6.74
N ALA A 7 -7.86 20.06 6.73
CA ALA A 7 -9.29 20.38 6.73
C ALA A 7 -10.00 20.03 5.40
N LYS A 8 -9.64 18.89 4.79
CA LYS A 8 -10.26 18.30 3.58
C LYS A 8 -10.74 16.87 3.79
N ASN A 9 -10.74 16.37 5.04
CA ASN A 9 -10.85 14.95 5.34
C ASN A 9 -12.20 14.53 5.95
N SER A 10 -13.33 15.05 5.45
CA SER A 10 -14.67 14.51 5.78
C SER A 10 -14.99 13.20 5.05
N ARG A 11 -14.07 12.70 4.22
CA ARG A 11 -14.23 11.46 3.46
C ARG A 11 -13.50 10.33 4.15
N VAL A 12 -14.25 9.26 4.46
CA VAL A 12 -13.66 8.01 4.97
C VAL A 12 -12.63 7.48 3.96
N LYS A 13 -11.39 7.28 4.41
CA LYS A 13 -10.30 6.77 3.56
C LYS A 13 -10.53 5.30 3.26
N ARG A 14 -10.33 4.90 2.00
CA ARG A 14 -10.47 3.50 1.58
C ARG A 14 -9.40 2.61 2.24
N PRO A 15 -9.73 1.35 2.57
CA PRO A 15 -8.76 0.39 3.08
C PRO A 15 -7.74 0.02 1.99
N MET A 16 -6.59 -0.51 2.42
CA MET A 16 -5.55 -0.96 1.50
C MET A 16 -5.98 -2.24 0.78
N ASN A 17 -5.89 -2.25 -0.55
CA ASN A 17 -6.02 -3.47 -1.34
C ASN A 17 -4.76 -4.36 -1.25
N SER A 18 -4.82 -5.58 -1.78
CA SER A 18 -3.75 -6.57 -1.66
C SER A 18 -2.39 -6.07 -2.19
N PHE A 19 -2.40 -5.37 -3.33
CA PHE A 19 -1.20 -4.73 -3.85
C PHE A 19 -0.66 -3.67 -2.89
N MET A 20 -1.52 -2.82 -2.32
CA MET A 20 -1.09 -1.74 -1.42
C MET A 20 -0.54 -2.28 -0.09
N VAL A 21 -1.12 -3.35 0.45
CA VAL A 21 -0.60 -4.05 1.64
C VAL A 21 0.82 -4.53 1.40
N TRP A 22 1.06 -5.23 0.29
CA TRP A 22 2.40 -5.69 -0.10
C TRP A 22 3.35 -4.52 -0.43
N ALA A 23 2.88 -3.56 -1.21
CA ALA A 23 3.69 -2.47 -1.76
C ALA A 23 4.20 -1.53 -0.66
N GLN A 24 3.51 -1.42 0.48
CA GLN A 24 3.98 -0.59 1.60
C GLN A 24 5.35 -1.05 2.10
N THR A 25 5.51 -2.35 2.40
CA THR A 25 6.78 -2.91 2.87
C THR A 25 7.80 -3.01 1.74
N ALA A 26 7.38 -3.43 0.54
CA ALA A 26 8.28 -3.55 -0.60
C ALA A 26 8.84 -2.20 -1.05
N ARG A 27 8.04 -1.12 -1.02
CA ARG A 27 8.50 0.24 -1.33
C ARG A 27 9.57 0.70 -0.37
N LYS A 28 9.39 0.47 0.95
CA LYS A 28 10.38 0.85 1.95
C LYS A 28 11.74 0.22 1.65
N LYS A 29 11.77 -1.09 1.39
CA LYS A 29 12.99 -1.82 1.02
C LYS A 29 13.65 -1.27 -0.26
N LEU A 30 12.85 -0.94 -1.28
CA LEU A 30 13.39 -0.35 -2.51
C LEU A 30 13.90 1.08 -2.32
N ALA A 31 13.22 1.89 -1.51
CA ALA A 31 13.64 3.26 -1.20
C ALA A 31 14.95 3.29 -0.41
N GLU A 32 15.15 2.33 0.50
CA GLU A 32 16.42 2.15 1.22
C GLU A 32 17.55 1.77 0.25
N LYS A 33 17.28 0.88 -0.72
CA LYS A 33 18.27 0.47 -1.72
C LYS A 33 18.56 1.53 -2.77
N TYR A 34 17.58 2.36 -3.11
CA TYR A 34 17.65 3.35 -4.18
C TYR A 34 17.16 4.73 -3.68
N PRO A 35 17.90 5.37 -2.74
CA PRO A 35 17.43 6.60 -2.07
C PRO A 35 17.29 7.80 -3.00
N HIS A 36 17.94 7.77 -4.18
CA HIS A 36 17.87 8.80 -5.20
C HIS A 36 16.67 8.63 -6.16
N LEU A 37 15.99 7.47 -6.12
CA LEU A 37 14.85 7.23 -7.02
C LEU A 37 13.57 7.85 -6.47
N HIS A 38 12.87 8.58 -7.34
CA HIS A 38 11.57 9.13 -7.01
C HIS A 38 10.49 8.05 -6.87
N ASN A 39 9.49 8.29 -6.00
CA ASN A 39 8.40 7.34 -5.72
C ASN A 39 7.62 6.87 -6.96
N ALA A 40 7.51 7.72 -8.00
CA ALA A 40 6.90 7.33 -9.27
C ALA A 40 7.66 6.17 -9.95
N HIS A 41 8.99 6.18 -9.90
CA HIS A 41 9.81 5.08 -10.43
C HIS A 41 9.69 3.83 -9.58
N LEU A 42 9.76 3.97 -8.25
CA LEU A 42 9.56 2.85 -7.33
C LEU A 42 8.19 2.20 -7.54
N SER A 43 7.13 2.99 -7.72
CA SER A 43 5.78 2.46 -7.95
C SER A 43 5.65 1.71 -9.27
N LYS A 44 6.32 2.16 -10.34
CA LYS A 44 6.41 1.41 -11.60
C LYS A 44 7.13 0.07 -11.42
N MET A 45 8.23 0.03 -10.67
CA MET A 45 8.96 -1.22 -10.38
C MET A 45 8.12 -2.18 -9.54
N LEU A 46 7.47 -1.67 -8.48
CA LEU A 46 6.59 -2.46 -7.62
C LEU A 46 5.44 -3.08 -8.41
N GLY A 47 4.83 -2.34 -9.33
CA GLY A 47 3.77 -2.89 -10.19
C GLY A 47 4.25 -4.06 -11.06
N LYS A 48 5.49 -4.01 -11.54
CA LYS A 48 6.10 -5.14 -12.29
C LYS A 48 6.37 -6.34 -11.36
N LEU A 49 7.01 -6.10 -10.22
CA LEU A 49 7.32 -7.13 -9.22
C LEU A 49 6.06 -7.84 -8.74
N TRP A 50 4.99 -7.11 -8.41
CA TRP A 50 3.71 -7.69 -8.01
C TRP A 50 3.13 -8.63 -9.07
N LYS A 51 3.20 -8.25 -10.35
CA LYS A 51 2.70 -9.12 -11.44
C LYS A 51 3.49 -10.43 -11.53
N MET A 52 4.78 -10.42 -11.20
CA MET A 52 5.65 -11.59 -11.24
C MET A 52 5.48 -12.53 -10.04
N LEU A 53 4.90 -12.07 -8.93
CA LEU A 53 4.60 -12.96 -7.80
C LEU A 53 3.56 -14.01 -8.20
N SER A 54 3.79 -15.24 -7.75
CA SER A 54 2.84 -16.34 -7.85
C SER A 54 1.56 -16.07 -7.05
N PRO A 55 0.46 -16.79 -7.33
CA PRO A 55 -0.76 -16.70 -6.51
C PRO A 55 -0.50 -16.97 -5.03
N ASP A 56 0.33 -17.97 -4.71
CA ASP A 56 0.66 -18.34 -3.33
C ASP A 56 1.42 -17.24 -2.59
N GLU A 57 2.36 -16.57 -3.27
CA GLU A 57 3.06 -15.41 -2.72
C GLU A 57 2.14 -14.20 -2.52
N LYS A 58 1.09 -14.07 -3.35
CA LYS A 58 0.09 -13.00 -3.22
C LYS A 58 -0.93 -13.28 -2.12
N GLN A 59 -1.20 -14.56 -1.86
CA GLN A 59 -2.25 -15.02 -0.95
C GLN A 59 -2.28 -14.34 0.42
N PRO A 60 -1.16 -14.22 1.17
CA PRO A 60 -1.19 -13.55 2.48
C PRO A 60 -1.67 -12.09 2.39
N TYR A 61 -1.29 -11.38 1.32
CA TYR A 61 -1.69 -9.98 1.12
C TYR A 61 -3.14 -9.84 0.65
N VAL A 62 -3.65 -10.85 -0.07
CA VAL A 62 -5.08 -10.94 -0.43
C VAL A 62 -5.92 -11.12 0.83
N LEU A 63 -5.55 -12.06 1.70
CA LEU A 63 -6.23 -12.29 2.97
C LEU A 63 -6.23 -11.05 3.86
N GLU A 64 -5.08 -10.38 3.98
CA GLU A 64 -4.97 -9.16 4.78
C GLU A 64 -5.80 -8.01 4.21
N ALA A 65 -5.80 -7.82 2.88
CA ALA A 65 -6.66 -6.82 2.26
C ALA A 65 -8.15 -7.10 2.48
N SER A 66 -8.58 -8.37 2.42
CA SER A 66 -9.95 -8.75 2.77
C SER A 66 -10.26 -8.49 4.23
N ARG A 67 -9.31 -8.69 5.15
CA ARG A 67 -9.47 -8.36 6.57
C ARG A 67 -9.63 -6.85 6.78
N LEU A 68 -8.81 -6.04 6.13
CA LEU A 68 -8.89 -4.57 6.19
C LEU A 68 -10.20 -4.04 5.58
N ASP A 69 -10.68 -4.65 4.50
CA ASP A 69 -11.96 -4.30 3.89
C ASP A 69 -13.15 -4.59 4.81
N LYS A 70 -13.15 -5.75 5.49
CA LYS A 70 -14.16 -6.08 6.50
C LYS A 70 -14.13 -5.11 7.67
N LEU A 71 -12.95 -4.87 8.25
CA LEU A 71 -12.79 -3.93 9.36
C LEU A 71 -13.33 -2.53 9.00
N HIS A 72 -13.01 -2.05 7.80
CA HIS A 72 -13.49 -0.75 7.34
C HIS A 72 -15.02 -0.67 7.21
N LYS A 73 -15.68 -1.76 6.78
CA LYS A 73 -17.15 -1.85 6.68
C LYS A 73 -17.83 -1.94 8.05
N ASP A 74 -17.15 -2.52 9.03
CA ASP A 74 -17.66 -2.63 10.39
C ASP A 74 -17.53 -1.30 11.15
N GLU A 75 -16.47 -0.52 10.84
CA GLU A 75 -16.19 0.79 11.48
C GLU A 75 -16.94 1.98 10.83
N HIS A 76 -17.46 1.84 9.60
CA HIS A 76 -18.06 2.92 8.81
C HIS A 76 -19.25 2.47 7.95
#